data_AF-A0A4R6MKY0-F1
#
_entry.id   AF-A0A4R6MKY0-F1
#
_cell.length_a   1.000
_cell.length_b   1.000
_cell.length_c   1.000
_cell.angle_alpha   90.00
_cell.angle_beta   90.00
_cell.angle_gamma   90.00
#
_symmetry.space_group_name_H-M   'P 1'
#
loop_
_entity.id
_entity.type
_entity.pdbx_description
1 polymer ?
#
loop_
_entity_poly.entity_id
_entity_poly.type
_entity_poly.pdbx_seq_one_letter_code
_entity_poly.pdbx_strand_id
1 'polypeptide(L)'
;MKKRNTRLINRNKQLNDGLNKKFKPLRLVSFNFALLSFVPLGFGIYKIDNYINDVWFGLIFSTLGLLIGILFYYLILCKTFKDLKNYNRKGWSISAGFIIGFVGYTFGIASFMNKNEPAIINTKEYAIEEKSQGVGRNRENYLFVKIDKNIERIICSDKYWKSVNVGENIKLRIITGKLGFDFIEIENE
;
A
#
# COMPACT_ATOMS: atom_id res chain seq x y z
N MET A 1 14.82 47.15 22.62
CA MET A 1 14.25 45.82 22.26
C MET A 1 14.43 45.42 20.79
N LYS A 2 14.16 46.29 19.81
CA LYS A 2 14.18 45.96 18.35
C LYS A 2 15.46 45.27 17.84
N LYS A 3 16.66 45.75 18.21
CA LYS A 3 17.96 45.18 17.81
C LYS A 3 18.23 43.74 18.33
N ARG A 4 17.67 43.37 19.50
CA ARG A 4 17.82 42.01 20.06
C ARG A 4 17.03 40.99 19.25
N ASN A 5 15.81 41.33 18.84
CA ASN A 5 14.97 40.48 18.00
C ASN A 5 15.59 40.25 16.61
N THR A 6 16.15 41.28 15.98
CA THR A 6 16.79 41.13 14.66
C THR A 6 18.00 40.19 14.69
N ARG A 7 18.81 40.23 15.75
CA ARG A 7 19.97 39.32 15.90
C ARG A 7 19.54 37.86 16.10
N LEU A 8 18.48 37.62 16.86
CA LEU A 8 17.93 36.27 17.07
C LEU A 8 17.37 35.68 15.77
N ILE A 9 16.64 36.50 14.99
CA ILE A 9 16.10 36.09 13.68
C ILE A 9 17.22 35.69 12.71
N ASN A 10 18.29 36.50 12.63
CA ASN A 10 19.41 36.22 11.74
C ASN A 10 20.17 34.94 12.12
N ARG A 11 20.37 34.68 13.43
CA ARG A 11 21.00 33.44 13.89
C ARG A 11 20.16 32.21 13.58
N ASN A 12 18.85 32.27 13.82
CA ASN A 12 17.94 31.17 13.49
C ASN A 12 17.90 30.90 11.98
N LYS A 13 17.97 31.95 11.16
CA LYS A 13 18.05 31.82 9.70
C LYS A 13 19.34 31.13 9.26
N GLN A 14 20.49 31.58 9.75
CA GLN A 14 21.79 30.94 9.44
C GLN A 14 21.85 29.47 9.88
N LEU A 15 21.31 29.15 11.07
CA LEU A 15 21.25 27.79 11.56
C LEU A 15 20.35 26.91 10.69
N ASN A 16 19.17 27.41 10.31
CA ASN A 16 18.28 26.71 9.38
C ASN A 16 18.89 26.52 7.99
N ASP A 17 19.64 27.50 7.47
CA ASP A 17 20.30 27.38 6.17
C ASP A 17 21.45 26.36 6.20
N GLY A 18 22.18 26.28 7.32
CA GLY A 18 23.17 25.23 7.57
C GLY A 18 22.53 23.83 7.59
N LEU A 19 21.44 23.65 8.35
CA LEU A 19 20.71 22.38 8.42
C LEU A 19 20.08 22.01 7.06
N ASN A 20 19.57 22.98 6.30
CA ASN A 20 19.03 22.75 4.96
C ASN A 20 20.09 22.19 4.02
N LYS A 21 21.31 22.75 4.03
CA LYS A 21 22.41 22.26 3.21
C LYS A 21 22.84 20.86 3.64
N LYS A 22 22.97 20.62 4.96
CA LYS A 22 23.36 19.33 5.54
C LYS A 22 22.38 18.21 5.21
N PHE A 23 21.07 18.46 5.31
CA PHE A 23 20.03 17.45 5.12
C PHE A 23 19.42 17.40 3.72
N LYS A 24 19.86 18.25 2.79
CA LYS A 24 19.45 18.20 1.38
C LYS A 24 19.56 16.79 0.76
N PRO A 25 20.69 16.06 0.87
CA PRO A 25 20.79 14.72 0.30
C PRO A 25 19.85 13.73 0.97
N LEU A 26 19.74 13.75 2.32
CA LEU A 26 18.86 12.85 3.06
C LEU A 26 17.38 13.06 2.69
N ARG A 27 16.98 14.31 2.46
CA ARG A 27 15.63 14.64 1.97
C ARG A 27 15.39 14.09 0.56
N LEU A 28 16.39 14.18 -0.32
CA LEU A 28 16.29 13.62 -1.67
C LEU A 28 16.15 12.10 -1.61
N VAL A 29 16.94 11.43 -0.77
CA VAL A 29 16.85 9.97 -0.56
C VAL A 29 15.49 9.57 -0.02
N SER A 30 15.01 10.25 1.03
CA SER A 30 13.68 10.00 1.61
C SER A 30 12.55 10.16 0.58
N PHE A 31 12.60 11.22 -0.23
CA PHE A 31 11.62 11.44 -1.29
C PHE A 31 11.65 10.34 -2.37
N ASN A 32 12.84 9.97 -2.85
CA ASN A 32 12.97 8.90 -3.84
C ASN A 32 12.55 7.54 -3.27
N PHE A 33 12.85 7.26 -2.02
CA PHE A 33 12.41 6.04 -1.34
C PHE A 33 10.88 5.95 -1.26
N ALA A 34 10.21 7.07 -0.93
CA ALA A 34 8.74 7.14 -0.98
C ALA A 34 8.19 6.97 -2.40
N LEU A 35 8.85 7.55 -3.40
CA LEU A 35 8.40 7.48 -4.78
C LEU A 35 8.57 6.07 -5.38
N LEU A 36 9.67 5.40 -5.05
CA LEU A 36 9.95 4.04 -5.52
C LEU A 36 9.05 2.99 -4.86
N SER A 37 8.49 3.25 -3.67
CA SER A 37 7.56 2.32 -3.03
C SER A 37 6.23 2.19 -3.76
N PHE A 38 5.88 3.14 -4.64
CA PHE A 38 4.69 3.04 -5.48
C PHE A 38 4.78 1.92 -6.52
N VAL A 39 5.98 1.47 -6.90
CA VAL A 39 6.16 0.35 -7.84
C VAL A 39 5.60 -0.95 -7.25
N PRO A 40 6.13 -1.47 -6.12
CA PRO A 40 5.58 -2.67 -5.50
C PRO A 40 4.15 -2.45 -4.97
N LEU A 41 3.79 -1.24 -4.52
CA LEU A 41 2.41 -0.93 -4.15
C LEU A 41 1.45 -1.10 -5.34
N GLY A 42 1.83 -0.64 -6.53
CA GLY A 42 1.02 -0.79 -7.74
C GLY A 42 0.78 -2.26 -8.10
N PHE A 43 1.83 -3.09 -8.01
CA PHE A 43 1.67 -4.54 -8.16
C PHE A 43 0.81 -5.14 -7.05
N GLY A 44 0.92 -4.63 -5.82
CA GLY A 44 0.18 -5.14 -4.67
C GLY A 44 -1.31 -4.82 -4.71
N ILE A 45 -1.68 -3.63 -5.19
CA ILE A 45 -3.08 -3.18 -5.34
C ILE A 45 -3.76 -3.84 -6.54
N TYR A 46 -2.99 -4.25 -7.55
CA TYR A 46 -3.57 -4.92 -8.72
C TYR A 46 -4.35 -6.18 -8.32
N LYS A 47 -5.65 -6.17 -8.60
CA LYS A 47 -6.62 -7.21 -8.20
C LYS A 47 -6.66 -7.46 -6.68
N ILE A 48 -6.51 -6.43 -5.86
CA ILE A 48 -6.67 -6.56 -4.40
C ILE A 48 -8.11 -6.91 -4.00
N ASP A 49 -9.10 -6.46 -4.79
CA ASP A 49 -10.52 -6.79 -4.60
C ASP A 49 -10.80 -8.30 -4.64
N ASN A 50 -9.90 -9.10 -5.22
CA ASN A 50 -10.05 -10.54 -5.23
C ASN A 50 -9.67 -11.19 -3.89
N TYR A 51 -9.21 -10.45 -2.88
CA TYR A 51 -9.00 -10.98 -1.53
C TYR A 51 -10.32 -11.00 -0.74
N ILE A 52 -10.62 -12.14 -0.09
CA ILE A 52 -11.85 -12.31 0.73
C ILE A 52 -11.83 -11.42 2.00
N ASN A 53 -10.66 -10.86 2.35
CA ASN A 53 -10.48 -9.92 3.46
C ASN A 53 -9.40 -8.87 3.11
N ASP A 54 -9.54 -8.24 1.95
CA ASP A 54 -8.66 -7.19 1.42
C ASP A 54 -8.36 -6.07 2.43
N VAL A 55 -9.37 -5.61 3.17
CA VAL A 55 -9.25 -4.56 4.20
C VAL A 55 -8.30 -4.99 5.32
N TRP A 56 -8.45 -6.22 5.83
CA TRP A 56 -7.58 -6.73 6.91
C TRP A 56 -6.16 -6.93 6.43
N PHE A 57 -5.98 -7.44 5.21
CA PHE A 57 -4.67 -7.55 4.57
C PHE A 57 -3.99 -6.18 4.53
N GLY A 58 -4.70 -5.17 4.02
CA GLY A 58 -4.16 -3.81 3.93
C GLY A 58 -3.85 -3.19 5.28
N LEU A 59 -4.74 -3.35 6.27
CA LEU A 59 -4.52 -2.83 7.63
C LEU A 59 -3.29 -3.46 8.29
N ILE A 60 -3.14 -4.78 8.23
CA ILE A 60 -2.04 -5.49 8.88
C ILE A 60 -0.69 -5.07 8.28
N PHE A 61 -0.55 -5.15 6.96
CA PHE A 61 0.74 -4.88 6.31
C PHE A 61 1.08 -3.38 6.23
N SER A 62 0.07 -2.51 6.13
CA SER A 62 0.31 -1.06 6.26
C SER A 62 0.72 -0.67 7.67
N THR A 63 0.10 -1.25 8.70
CA THR A 63 0.48 -1.02 10.10
C THR A 63 1.89 -1.54 10.37
N LEU A 64 2.25 -2.71 9.83
CA LEU A 64 3.59 -3.25 9.93
C LEU A 64 4.63 -2.31 9.28
N GLY A 65 4.35 -1.82 8.07
CA GLY A 65 5.21 -0.85 7.39
C GLY A 65 5.34 0.48 8.16
N LEU A 66 4.25 0.95 8.78
CA LEU A 66 4.27 2.12 9.67
C LEU A 66 5.18 1.91 10.87
N LEU A 67 5.07 0.76 11.55
CA LEU A 67 5.92 0.41 12.70
C LEU A 67 7.40 0.33 12.29
N ILE A 68 7.70 -0.32 11.17
CA ILE A 68 9.07 -0.40 10.62
C ILE A 68 9.60 1.00 10.33
N GLY A 69 8.81 1.88 9.71
CA GLY A 69 9.21 3.25 9.41
C GLY A 69 9.47 4.10 10.66
N ILE A 70 8.62 3.97 11.69
CA ILE A 70 8.81 4.64 12.98
C ILE A 70 10.08 4.13 13.67
N LEU A 71 10.28 2.81 13.72
CA LEU A 71 11.48 2.21 14.30
C LEU A 71 12.74 2.62 13.54
N PHE A 72 12.71 2.64 12.21
CA PHE A 72 13.81 3.13 11.38
C PHE A 72 14.16 4.58 11.71
N TYR A 73 13.16 5.45 11.85
CA TYR A 73 13.38 6.83 12.25
C TYR A 73 14.06 6.96 13.62
N TYR A 74 13.58 6.25 14.64
CA TYR A 74 14.12 6.36 15.99
C TYR A 74 15.46 5.65 16.17
N LEU A 75 15.61 4.43 15.64
CA LEU A 75 16.78 3.59 15.86
C LEU A 75 17.94 3.94 14.93
N ILE A 76 17.66 4.42 13.72
CA ILE A 76 18.70 4.72 12.73
C ILE A 76 18.82 6.23 12.57
N LEU A 77 17.79 6.92 12.06
CA LEU A 77 17.94 8.33 11.68
C LEU A 77 18.25 9.25 12.86
N CYS A 78 17.52 9.14 13.98
CA CYS A 78 17.77 9.97 15.17
C CYS A 78 19.13 9.67 15.83
N LYS A 79 19.62 8.42 15.75
CA LYS A 79 20.92 8.05 16.31
C LYS A 79 22.08 8.57 15.45
N THR A 80 21.97 8.45 14.14
CA THR A 80 23.00 8.89 13.19
C THR A 80 23.00 10.41 13.03
N PHE A 81 21.82 11.05 13.03
CA PHE A 81 21.65 12.48 12.81
C PHE A 81 20.99 13.15 14.01
N LYS A 82 21.77 13.40 15.08
CA LYS A 82 21.26 14.03 16.32
C LYS A 82 20.55 15.36 16.07
N ASP A 83 21.01 16.14 15.08
CA ASP A 83 20.42 17.43 14.71
C ASP A 83 19.06 17.31 14.00
N LEU A 84 18.69 16.11 13.53
CA LEU A 84 17.43 15.88 12.80
C LEU A 84 16.21 16.13 13.69
N LYS A 85 16.30 15.79 14.98
CA LYS A 85 15.24 16.05 15.97
C LYS A 85 14.99 17.55 16.16
N ASN A 86 16.04 18.36 16.03
CA ASN A 86 15.98 19.82 16.15
C ASN A 86 15.58 20.50 14.83
N TYR A 87 15.46 19.74 13.73
CA TYR A 87 15.14 20.22 12.40
C TYR A 87 13.62 20.32 12.13
N ASN A 88 12.80 20.45 13.18
CA ASN A 88 11.36 20.77 13.17
C ASN A 88 10.58 20.14 11.98
N ARG A 89 9.73 20.93 11.29
CA ARG A 89 8.86 20.48 10.18
C ARG A 89 9.62 19.82 9.04
N LYS A 90 10.86 20.24 8.78
CA LYS A 90 11.67 19.68 7.67
C LYS A 90 12.27 18.33 8.04
N GLY A 91 12.64 18.12 9.30
CA GLY A 91 13.02 16.81 9.85
C GLY A 91 11.85 15.83 9.75
N TRP A 92 10.64 16.27 10.13
CA TRP A 92 9.43 15.45 9.97
C TRP A 92 9.17 15.05 8.52
N SER A 93 9.35 15.97 7.56
CA SER A 93 9.19 15.66 6.13
C SER A 93 10.15 14.55 5.65
N ILE A 94 11.37 14.50 6.19
CA ILE A 94 12.32 13.42 5.90
C ILE A 94 11.82 12.10 6.49
N SER A 95 11.34 12.11 7.72
CA SER A 95 10.78 10.91 8.37
C SER A 95 9.54 10.39 7.65
N ALA A 96 8.65 11.29 7.25
CA ALA A 96 7.41 10.97 6.55
C ALA A 96 7.69 10.25 5.22
N GLY A 97 8.68 10.68 4.43
CA GLY A 97 9.04 9.98 3.19
C GLY A 97 9.51 8.55 3.44
N PHE A 98 10.31 8.30 4.48
CA PHE A 98 10.68 6.93 4.86
C PHE A 98 9.48 6.11 5.33
N ILE A 99 8.63 6.67 6.18
CA ILE A 99 7.43 5.98 6.68
C ILE A 99 6.50 5.58 5.52
N ILE A 100 6.20 6.52 4.61
CA ILE A 100 5.37 6.26 3.42
C ILE A 100 6.04 5.19 2.54
N GLY A 101 7.36 5.29 2.37
CA GLY A 101 8.13 4.28 1.65
C GLY A 101 7.95 2.88 2.24
N PHE A 102 8.15 2.73 3.55
CA PHE A 102 8.01 1.43 4.22
C PHE A 102 6.58 0.89 4.14
N VAL A 103 5.56 1.72 4.30
CA VAL A 103 4.16 1.30 4.10
C VAL A 103 3.97 0.72 2.69
N GLY A 104 4.40 1.43 1.65
CA GLY A 104 4.23 0.98 0.27
C GLY A 104 5.02 -0.29 -0.05
N TYR A 105 6.28 -0.38 0.42
CA TYR A 105 7.10 -1.57 0.24
C TYR A 105 6.54 -2.78 0.98
N THR A 106 6.19 -2.65 2.25
CA THR A 106 5.67 -3.77 3.05
C THR A 106 4.35 -4.28 2.48
N PHE A 107 3.43 -3.40 2.11
CA PHE A 107 2.18 -3.81 1.47
C PHE A 107 2.42 -4.54 0.14
N GLY A 108 3.24 -3.95 -0.75
CA GLY A 108 3.51 -4.53 -2.07
C GLY A 108 4.23 -5.87 -2.00
N ILE A 109 5.27 -5.98 -1.16
CA ILE A 109 6.01 -7.23 -0.94
C ILE A 109 5.10 -8.29 -0.33
N ALA A 110 4.27 -7.93 0.66
CA ALA A 110 3.34 -8.88 1.25
C ALA A 110 2.34 -9.41 0.21
N SER A 111 1.82 -8.55 -0.66
CA SER A 111 0.85 -8.95 -1.69
C SER A 111 1.49 -9.92 -2.68
N PHE A 112 2.70 -9.60 -3.14
CA PHE A 112 3.49 -10.47 -4.00
C PHE A 112 3.82 -11.82 -3.34
N MET A 113 4.29 -11.81 -2.09
CA MET A 113 4.61 -13.02 -1.34
C MET A 113 3.38 -13.89 -1.10
N ASN A 114 2.23 -13.29 -0.85
CA ASN A 114 1.00 -14.05 -0.63
C ASN A 114 0.55 -14.79 -1.90
N LYS A 115 0.72 -14.19 -3.08
CA LYS A 115 0.26 -14.75 -4.37
C LYS A 115 1.20 -15.79 -4.98
N ASN A 116 2.50 -15.64 -4.84
CA ASN A 116 3.46 -16.42 -5.64
C ASN A 116 3.58 -17.92 -5.29
N GLU A 117 3.19 -18.33 -4.10
CA GLU A 117 3.33 -19.72 -3.64
C GLU A 117 2.06 -20.11 -2.87
N PRO A 118 0.99 -20.51 -3.60
CA PRO A 118 -0.26 -20.86 -2.95
C PRO A 118 -0.10 -22.13 -2.12
N ALA A 119 -0.61 -22.10 -0.89
CA ALA A 119 -0.53 -23.23 0.04
C ALA A 119 -1.66 -24.24 -0.19
N ILE A 120 -2.87 -23.74 -0.50
CA ILE A 120 -4.08 -24.55 -0.66
C ILE A 120 -4.91 -23.96 -1.80
N ILE A 121 -5.48 -24.83 -2.63
CA ILE A 121 -6.41 -24.46 -3.70
C ILE A 121 -7.69 -25.25 -3.48
N ASN A 122 -8.81 -24.55 -3.32
CA ASN A 122 -10.13 -25.14 -3.23
C ASN A 122 -10.99 -24.64 -4.38
N THR A 123 -11.48 -25.56 -5.21
CA THR A 123 -12.32 -25.22 -6.37
C THR A 123 -13.76 -25.57 -6.09
N LYS A 124 -14.65 -24.58 -6.21
CA LYS A 124 -16.09 -24.77 -6.05
C LYS A 124 -16.87 -23.93 -7.05
N GLU A 125 -18.09 -24.36 -7.32
CA GLU A 125 -19.04 -23.64 -8.15
C GLU A 125 -19.87 -22.68 -7.30
N TYR A 126 -20.03 -21.45 -7.78
CA TYR A 126 -20.79 -20.41 -7.10
C TYR A 126 -21.67 -19.66 -8.10
N ALA A 127 -22.87 -19.30 -7.66
CA ALA A 127 -23.83 -18.56 -8.47
C ALA A 127 -23.48 -17.06 -8.52
N ILE A 128 -23.56 -16.47 -9.72
CA ILE A 128 -23.46 -15.03 -9.92
C ILE A 128 -24.78 -14.39 -9.46
N GLU A 129 -24.73 -13.52 -8.45
CA GLU A 129 -25.89 -12.77 -7.94
C GLU A 129 -26.09 -11.47 -8.73
N GLU A 130 -24.99 -10.78 -9.07
CA GLU A 130 -25.05 -9.50 -9.77
C GLU A 130 -23.82 -9.30 -10.67
N LYS A 131 -23.98 -8.46 -11.69
CA LYS A 131 -22.93 -7.98 -12.57
C LYS A 131 -22.92 -6.46 -12.56
N SER A 132 -21.76 -5.85 -12.40
CA SER A 132 -21.59 -4.40 -12.49
C SER A 132 -20.35 -4.02 -13.28
N GLN A 133 -20.30 -2.78 -13.75
CA GLN A 133 -19.14 -2.18 -14.39
C GLN A 133 -18.73 -0.93 -13.63
N GLY A 134 -17.42 -0.75 -13.45
CA GLY A 134 -16.87 0.47 -12.88
C GLY A 134 -17.22 1.70 -13.71
N VAL A 135 -17.40 2.83 -13.03
CA VAL A 135 -17.68 4.13 -13.66
C VAL A 135 -16.35 4.78 -14.03
N GLY A 136 -16.01 4.87 -15.33
CA GLY A 136 -14.78 5.53 -15.78
C GLY A 136 -14.31 5.19 -17.20
N ARG A 137 -13.11 5.68 -17.56
CA ARG A 137 -12.42 5.37 -18.84
C ARG A 137 -11.83 3.95 -18.86
N ASN A 138 -11.35 3.45 -17.72
CA ASN A 138 -10.90 2.07 -17.55
C ASN A 138 -11.95 1.33 -16.72
N ARG A 139 -13.01 0.85 -17.40
CA ARG A 139 -14.10 0.13 -16.72
C ARG A 139 -13.60 -1.25 -16.30
N GLU A 140 -13.45 -1.45 -15.00
CA GLU A 140 -13.32 -2.79 -14.45
C GLU A 140 -14.68 -3.48 -14.48
N ASN A 141 -14.67 -4.79 -14.71
CA ASN A 141 -15.86 -5.59 -14.73
C ASN A 141 -15.94 -6.39 -13.44
N TYR A 142 -17.06 -6.25 -12.75
CA TYR A 142 -17.29 -6.87 -11.45
C TYR A 142 -18.36 -7.95 -11.56
N LEU A 143 -18.08 -9.08 -10.92
CA LEU A 143 -19.06 -10.12 -10.61
C LEU A 143 -19.26 -10.12 -9.10
N PHE A 144 -20.51 -10.10 -8.65
CA PHE A 144 -20.87 -10.31 -7.25
C PHE A 144 -21.33 -11.73 -7.08
N VAL A 145 -20.61 -12.49 -6.26
CA VAL A 145 -20.79 -13.93 -6.12
C VAL A 145 -21.05 -14.24 -4.66
N LYS A 146 -22.05 -15.08 -4.41
CA LYS A 146 -22.36 -15.51 -3.06
C LYS A 146 -21.42 -16.63 -2.64
N ILE A 147 -20.46 -16.32 -1.78
CA ILE A 147 -19.54 -17.29 -1.18
C ILE A 147 -19.95 -17.46 0.29
N ASP A 148 -20.45 -18.66 0.61
CA ASP A 148 -21.06 -18.98 1.91
C ASP A 148 -22.23 -18.03 2.28
N LYS A 149 -22.01 -17.11 3.23
CA LYS A 149 -23.00 -16.12 3.68
C LYS A 149 -22.71 -14.69 3.22
N ASN A 150 -21.59 -14.48 2.52
CA ASN A 150 -21.13 -13.16 2.09
C ASN A 150 -21.27 -13.02 0.58
N ILE A 151 -21.41 -11.77 0.14
CA ILE A 151 -21.34 -11.41 -1.27
C ILE A 151 -19.93 -10.87 -1.50
N GLU A 152 -19.16 -11.59 -2.30
CA GLU A 152 -17.80 -11.22 -2.65
C GLU A 152 -17.79 -10.58 -4.04
N ARG A 153 -17.03 -9.49 -4.17
CA ARG A 153 -16.86 -8.77 -5.43
C ARG A 153 -15.59 -9.24 -6.11
N ILE A 154 -15.68 -9.73 -7.33
CA ILE A 154 -14.55 -10.28 -8.08
C ILE A 154 -14.33 -9.43 -9.34
N ILE A 155 -13.08 -9.03 -9.58
CA ILE A 155 -12.68 -8.40 -10.84
C ILE A 155 -12.38 -9.46 -11.88
N CYS A 156 -12.95 -9.31 -13.08
CA CYS A 156 -12.70 -10.20 -14.21
C CYS A 156 -12.50 -9.43 -15.54
N SER A 157 -12.03 -10.15 -16.55
CA SER A 157 -11.86 -9.63 -17.90
C SER A 157 -13.19 -9.29 -18.57
N ASP A 158 -13.17 -8.33 -19.50
CA ASP A 158 -14.36 -7.94 -20.28
C ASP A 158 -14.93 -9.10 -21.10
N LYS A 159 -14.05 -9.96 -21.62
CA LYS A 159 -14.45 -11.16 -22.37
C LYS A 159 -15.24 -12.12 -21.48
N TYR A 160 -14.70 -12.41 -20.28
CA TYR A 160 -15.35 -13.33 -19.34
C TYR A 160 -16.65 -12.74 -18.80
N TRP A 161 -16.64 -11.45 -18.44
CA TRP A 161 -17.84 -10.77 -17.96
C TRP A 161 -18.98 -10.81 -18.99
N LYS A 162 -18.70 -10.68 -20.28
CA LYS A 162 -19.72 -10.78 -21.34
C LYS A 162 -20.22 -12.20 -21.60
N SER A 163 -19.42 -13.23 -21.30
CA SER A 163 -19.78 -14.62 -21.58
C SER A 163 -20.68 -15.26 -20.52
N VAL A 164 -20.77 -14.67 -19.33
CA VAL A 164 -21.55 -15.22 -18.20
C VAL A 164 -22.80 -14.38 -17.90
N ASN A 165 -23.85 -15.01 -17.37
CA ASN A 165 -25.10 -14.35 -16.97
C ASN A 165 -25.35 -14.43 -15.45
N VAL A 166 -26.16 -13.50 -14.95
CA VAL A 166 -26.66 -13.58 -13.56
C VAL A 166 -27.47 -14.86 -13.39
N GLY A 167 -27.26 -15.57 -12.28
CA GLY A 167 -27.84 -16.87 -11.97
C GLY A 167 -27.03 -18.07 -12.50
N GLU A 168 -26.02 -17.85 -13.35
CA GLU A 168 -25.12 -18.92 -13.79
C GLU A 168 -24.11 -19.27 -12.70
N ASN A 169 -23.72 -20.55 -12.65
CA ASN A 169 -22.66 -21.03 -11.78
C ASN A 169 -21.30 -20.86 -12.48
N ILE A 170 -20.34 -20.27 -11.77
CA ILE A 170 -18.94 -20.17 -12.19
C ILE A 170 -18.03 -20.93 -11.24
N LYS A 171 -16.96 -21.52 -11.79
CA LYS A 171 -15.92 -22.17 -10.99
C LYS A 171 -14.92 -21.15 -10.48
N LEU A 172 -14.88 -21.00 -9.16
CA LEU A 172 -13.92 -20.18 -8.47
C LEU A 172 -12.89 -21.06 -7.76
N ARG A 173 -11.64 -20.66 -7.87
CA ARG A 173 -10.51 -21.17 -7.09
C ARG A 173 -10.29 -20.22 -5.92
N ILE A 174 -10.55 -20.70 -4.72
CA ILE A 174 -10.18 -20.02 -3.48
C ILE A 174 -8.79 -20.51 -3.13
N ILE A 175 -7.84 -19.58 -3.12
CA ILE A 175 -6.42 -19.86 -3.00
C ILE A 175 -5.92 -19.24 -1.70
N THR A 176 -5.48 -20.08 -0.77
CA THR A 176 -4.82 -19.60 0.46
C THR A 176 -3.38 -19.28 0.15
N GLY A 177 -3.04 -18.00 0.19
CA GLY A 177 -1.69 -17.52 -0.05
C GLY A 177 -0.72 -17.85 1.10
N LYS A 178 0.57 -17.68 0.85
CA LYS A 178 1.64 -18.01 1.81
C LYS A 178 1.54 -17.28 3.15
N LEU A 179 0.93 -16.09 3.17
CA LEU A 179 0.74 -15.29 4.39
C LEU A 179 -0.59 -15.59 5.10
N GLY A 180 -1.33 -16.61 4.62
CA GLY A 180 -2.60 -17.04 5.20
C GLY A 180 -3.81 -16.22 4.76
N PHE A 181 -3.67 -15.40 3.71
CA PHE A 181 -4.79 -14.64 3.16
C PHE A 181 -5.31 -15.28 1.89
N ASP A 182 -6.63 -15.47 1.86
CA ASP A 182 -7.33 -16.07 0.73
C ASP A 182 -7.60 -15.05 -0.38
N PHE A 183 -7.41 -15.49 -1.62
CA PHE A 183 -7.77 -14.75 -2.81
C PHE A 183 -8.49 -15.62 -3.83
N ILE A 184 -9.29 -14.99 -4.67
CA ILE A 184 -10.20 -15.63 -5.63
C ILE A 184 -9.64 -15.51 -7.03
N GLU A 185 -9.57 -16.64 -7.72
CA GLU A 185 -9.32 -16.72 -9.16
C GLU A 185 -10.46 -17.42 -9.88
N ILE A 186 -10.78 -16.95 -11.07
CA ILE A 186 -11.71 -17.62 -11.98
C ILE A 186 -10.93 -18.71 -12.71
N GLU A 187 -11.46 -19.93 -12.79
CA GLU A 187 -10.73 -21.08 -13.36
C GLU A 187 -10.54 -20.99 -14.88
N ASN A 188 -11.44 -20.30 -15.59
CA ASN A 188 -11.47 -20.24 -17.06
C ASN A 188 -11.50 -18.80 -17.62
N GLU A 189 -10.93 -17.84 -16.88
CA GLU A 189 -10.70 -16.47 -17.36
C GLU A 189 -9.39 -16.34 -18.12
#